data_AF-A0A1I5VV96-F1
#
_entry.id   AF-A0A1I5VV96-F1
#
_cell.length_a   1.000
_cell.length_b   1.000
_cell.length_c   1.000
_cell.angle_alpha   90.00
_cell.angle_beta   90.00
_cell.angle_gamma   90.00
#
_symmetry.space_group_name_H-M   'P 1'
#
loop_
_entity.id
_entity.type
_entity.pdbx_description
1 polymer ?
#
loop_
_entity_poly.entity_id
_entity_poly.type
_entity_poly.pdbx_seq_one_letter_code
_entity_poly.pdbx_strand_id
1 'polypeptide(L)'
;MEDQLPVIKQILPLTETMGESLQHIQELLHDGRFEAAMPLFDDLVQAYSSIERALQPFFEEWEETEDLESQTALMKNSLDAVVSALEKNEYEHVKEIMQFTLLPQWKKWHQLMESRFQRFLHS
;
A
#
# COMPACT_ATOMS: atom_id res chain seq x y z
N MET A 1 -6.70 20.10 -12.32
CA MET A 1 -7.75 19.05 -12.33
C MET A 1 -7.75 18.18 -13.60
N GLU A 2 -7.84 18.69 -14.85
CA GLU A 2 -7.84 17.82 -16.06
C GLU A 2 -6.55 16.97 -16.23
N ASP A 3 -5.40 17.43 -15.73
CA ASP A 3 -4.11 16.72 -15.85
C ASP A 3 -3.93 15.53 -14.88
N GLN A 4 -4.83 15.35 -13.90
CA GLN A 4 -4.68 14.31 -12.87
C GLN A 4 -5.38 12.98 -13.23
N LEU A 5 -6.30 12.99 -14.19
CA LEU A 5 -7.06 11.80 -14.61
C LEU A 5 -6.18 10.64 -15.13
N PRO A 6 -5.12 10.90 -15.93
CA PRO A 6 -4.20 9.84 -16.35
C PRO A 6 -3.46 9.20 -15.18
N VAL A 7 -3.12 10.00 -14.16
CA VAL A 7 -2.41 9.54 -12.96
C VAL A 7 -3.32 8.65 -12.11
N ILE A 8 -4.56 9.06 -11.88
CA ILE A 8 -5.59 8.26 -11.19
C ILE A 8 -5.75 6.87 -11.85
N LYS A 9 -5.83 6.84 -13.19
CA LYS A 9 -5.99 5.60 -13.96
C LYS A 9 -4.79 4.65 -13.86
N GLN A 10 -3.62 5.14 -13.48
CA GLN A 10 -2.44 4.32 -13.23
C GLN A 10 -2.33 3.89 -11.78
N ILE A 11 -2.70 4.74 -10.83
CA ILE A 11 -2.57 4.46 -9.40
C ILE A 11 -3.44 3.28 -8.96
N LEU A 12 -4.72 3.20 -9.37
CA LEU A 12 -5.62 2.13 -8.89
C LEU A 12 -5.11 0.73 -9.28
N PRO A 13 -4.77 0.44 -10.56
CA PRO A 13 -4.20 -0.85 -10.92
C PRO A 13 -2.89 -1.17 -10.18
N LEU A 14 -2.05 -0.17 -9.90
CA LEU A 14 -0.83 -0.37 -9.12
C LEU A 14 -1.15 -0.78 -7.67
N THR A 15 -2.14 -0.13 -7.03
CA THR A 15 -2.56 -0.53 -5.68
C THR A 15 -3.19 -1.93 -5.64
N GLU A 16 -3.86 -2.36 -6.72
CA GLU A 16 -4.38 -3.73 -6.86
C GLU A 16 -3.24 -4.75 -6.97
N THR A 17 -2.26 -4.48 -7.83
CA THR A 17 -1.04 -5.30 -8.01
C THR A 17 -0.25 -5.43 -6.71
N MET A 18 -0.18 -4.34 -5.92
CA MET A 18 0.41 -4.38 -4.58
C MET A 18 -0.36 -5.32 -3.64
N GLY A 19 -1.69 -5.37 -3.74
CA GLY A 19 -2.53 -6.29 -2.99
C GLY A 19 -2.25 -7.75 -3.30
N GLU A 20 -2.12 -8.08 -4.58
CA GLU A 20 -1.73 -9.42 -5.04
C GLU A 20 -0.33 -9.79 -4.52
N SER A 21 0.62 -8.84 -4.59
CA SER A 21 1.97 -9.02 -4.07
C SER A 21 1.99 -9.27 -2.56
N LEU A 22 1.18 -8.52 -1.80
CA LEU A 22 1.02 -8.70 -0.34
C LEU A 22 0.49 -10.09 0.01
N GLN A 23 -0.51 -10.59 -0.74
CA GLN A 23 -1.05 -11.93 -0.56
C GLN A 23 0.00 -12.99 -0.88
N HIS A 24 0.72 -12.84 -1.98
CA HIS A 24 1.77 -13.77 -2.36
C HIS A 24 2.92 -13.82 -1.34
N ILE A 25 3.33 -12.66 -0.83
CA ILE A 25 4.33 -12.56 0.25
C ILE A 25 3.81 -13.28 1.50
N GLN A 26 2.54 -13.08 1.88
CA GLN A 26 1.95 -13.75 3.03
C GLN A 26 1.99 -15.29 2.89
N GLU A 27 1.68 -15.83 1.71
CA GLU A 27 1.77 -17.26 1.42
C GLU A 27 3.20 -17.78 1.57
N LEU A 28 4.18 -17.09 0.97
CA LEU A 28 5.60 -17.45 1.10
C LEU A 28 6.06 -17.45 2.56
N LEU A 29 5.64 -16.46 3.34
CA LEU A 29 5.96 -16.39 4.77
C LEU A 29 5.33 -17.57 5.52
N HIS A 30 4.06 -17.90 5.25
CA HIS A 30 3.38 -19.05 5.86
C HIS A 30 4.11 -20.38 5.58
N ASP A 31 4.61 -20.54 4.36
CA ASP A 31 5.40 -21.70 3.92
C ASP A 31 6.85 -21.71 4.45
N GLY A 32 7.25 -20.70 5.23
CA GLY A 32 8.60 -20.56 5.77
C GLY A 32 9.65 -20.11 4.74
N ARG A 33 9.21 -19.62 3.57
CA ARG A 33 10.07 -19.18 2.46
C ARG A 33 10.48 -17.70 2.59
N PHE A 34 11.05 -17.33 3.73
CA PHE A 34 11.39 -15.94 4.06
C PHE A 34 12.37 -15.28 3.08
N GLU A 35 13.40 -16.02 2.65
CA GLU A 35 14.38 -15.51 1.68
C GLU A 35 13.75 -15.16 0.33
N ALA A 36 12.70 -15.88 -0.08
CA ALA A 36 11.96 -15.58 -1.31
C ALA A 36 10.98 -14.41 -1.13
N ALA A 37 10.47 -14.21 0.08
CA ALA A 37 9.54 -13.13 0.41
C ALA A 37 10.23 -11.76 0.51
N MET A 38 11.47 -11.71 1.00
CA MET A 38 12.23 -10.48 1.20
C MET A 38 12.37 -9.58 -0.05
N PRO A 39 12.86 -10.05 -1.21
CA PRO A 39 13.01 -9.18 -2.38
C PRO A 39 11.65 -8.68 -2.88
N LEU A 40 10.60 -9.50 -2.80
CA LEU A 40 9.25 -9.08 -3.16
C LEU A 40 8.71 -7.99 -2.22
N PHE A 41 9.10 -8.03 -0.95
CA PHE A 41 8.74 -6.99 0.01
C PHE A 41 9.47 -5.66 -0.26
N ASP A 42 10.73 -5.71 -0.69
CA ASP A 42 11.45 -4.50 -1.14
C ASP A 42 10.78 -3.88 -2.37
N ASP A 43 10.46 -4.70 -3.38
CA ASP A 43 9.70 -4.26 -4.57
C ASP A 43 8.36 -3.62 -4.18
N LEU A 44 7.65 -4.20 -3.20
CA LEU A 44 6.40 -3.67 -2.67
C LEU A 44 6.58 -2.29 -2.01
N VAL A 45 7.64 -2.09 -1.22
CA VAL A 45 7.95 -0.80 -0.59
C VAL A 45 8.27 0.25 -1.66
N GLN A 46 9.03 -0.10 -2.71
CA GLN A 46 9.30 0.81 -3.82
C GLN A 46 8.04 1.19 -4.60
N ALA A 47 7.15 0.22 -4.82
CA ALA A 47 5.84 0.47 -5.45
C ALA A 47 5.01 1.43 -4.60
N TYR A 48 4.93 1.20 -3.28
CA TYR A 48 4.24 2.09 -2.35
C TYR A 48 4.79 3.52 -2.41
N SER A 49 6.11 3.70 -2.29
CA SER A 49 6.73 5.04 -2.32
C SER A 49 6.50 5.77 -3.65
N SER A 50 6.31 5.04 -4.74
CA SER A 50 5.96 5.63 -6.03
C SER A 50 4.50 6.10 -6.06
N ILE A 51 3.59 5.34 -5.46
CA ILE A 51 2.18 5.74 -5.31
C ILE A 51 2.03 6.90 -4.33
N GLU A 52 2.70 6.85 -3.17
CA GLU A 52 2.70 7.92 -2.15
C GLU A 52 3.09 9.27 -2.78
N ARG A 53 4.17 9.30 -3.57
CA ARG A 53 4.59 10.51 -4.31
C ARG A 53 3.57 10.94 -5.35
N ALA A 54 2.98 9.99 -6.07
CA ALA A 54 1.96 10.31 -7.06
C ALA A 54 0.68 10.87 -6.42
N LEU A 55 0.40 10.54 -5.15
CA LEU A 55 -0.73 11.07 -4.38
C LEU A 55 -0.51 12.49 -3.85
N GLN A 56 0.73 12.97 -3.77
CA GLN A 56 1.03 14.26 -3.13
C GLN A 56 0.31 15.48 -3.75
N PRO A 57 0.23 15.64 -5.08
CA PRO A 57 -0.52 16.74 -5.67
C PRO A 57 -2.03 16.69 -5.34
N PHE A 58 -2.57 15.50 -5.10
CA PHE A 58 -3.97 15.34 -4.74
C PHE A 58 -4.25 15.87 -3.33
N PHE A 59 -3.32 15.66 -2.39
CA PHE A 59 -3.44 16.18 -1.03
C PHE A 59 -3.41 17.72 -0.99
N GLU A 60 -2.67 18.35 -1.91
CA GLU A 60 -2.56 19.80 -1.99
C GLU A 60 -3.73 20.44 -2.75
N GLU A 61 -4.25 19.78 -3.80
CA GLU A 61 -5.25 20.36 -4.70
C GLU A 61 -6.71 20.01 -4.36
N TRP A 62 -6.96 18.88 -3.67
CA TRP A 62 -8.33 18.43 -3.40
C TRP A 62 -8.78 18.81 -1.99
N GLU A 63 -10.02 19.28 -1.90
CA GLU A 63 -10.69 19.45 -0.61
C GLU A 63 -11.00 18.08 0.02
N GLU A 64 -11.01 18.03 1.36
CA GLU A 64 -11.39 16.84 2.16
C GLU A 64 -10.53 15.59 1.93
N THR A 65 -9.20 15.74 1.81
CA THR A 65 -8.24 14.62 1.62
C THR A 65 -7.64 14.07 2.92
N GLU A 66 -7.99 14.64 4.07
CA GLU A 66 -7.43 14.32 5.39
C GLU A 66 -7.51 12.83 5.73
N ASP A 67 -8.60 12.16 5.35
CA ASP A 67 -8.79 10.73 5.57
C ASP A 67 -7.87 9.89 4.68
N LEU A 68 -7.70 10.27 3.41
CA LEU A 68 -6.82 9.58 2.47
C LEU A 68 -5.35 9.79 2.84
N GLU A 69 -4.96 11.00 3.23
CA GLU A 69 -3.62 11.29 3.73
C GLU A 69 -3.34 10.46 5.00
N SER A 70 -4.29 10.42 5.93
CA SER A 70 -4.20 9.60 7.14
C SER A 70 -4.07 8.10 6.83
N GLN A 71 -4.89 7.54 5.94
CA GLN A 71 -4.79 6.14 5.54
C GLN A 71 -3.47 5.84 4.80
N THR A 72 -2.97 6.80 4.01
CA THR A 72 -1.67 6.68 3.33
C THR A 72 -0.55 6.61 4.37
N ALA A 73 -0.54 7.49 5.36
CA ALA A 73 0.45 7.46 6.46
C ALA A 73 0.35 6.17 7.30
N LEU A 74 -0.85 5.67 7.58
CA LEU A 74 -1.03 4.39 8.27
C LEU A 74 -0.50 3.20 7.46
N MET A 75 -0.63 3.25 6.13
CA MET A 75 -0.05 2.23 5.25
C MET A 75 1.48 2.24 5.34
N LYS A 76 2.11 3.42 5.31
CA LYS A 76 3.56 3.57 5.51
C LYS A 76 4.02 3.01 6.85
N ASN A 77 3.37 3.39 7.94
CA ASN A 77 3.70 2.90 9.28
C ASN A 77 3.59 1.37 9.37
N SER A 78 2.63 0.78 8.66
CA SER A 78 2.46 -0.67 8.61
C SER A 78 3.58 -1.36 7.82
N LEU A 79 4.06 -0.75 6.73
CA LEU A 79 5.22 -1.22 5.97
C LEU A 79 6.49 -1.12 6.82
N ASP A 80 6.73 0.02 7.46
CA ASP A 80 7.88 0.27 8.33
C ASP A 80 7.94 -0.72 9.51
N ALA A 81 6.79 -1.11 10.05
CA ALA A 81 6.69 -2.14 11.08
C ALA A 81 7.18 -3.50 10.58
N VAL A 82 6.82 -3.88 9.35
CA VAL A 82 7.30 -5.13 8.74
C VAL A 82 8.80 -5.06 8.46
N VAL A 83 9.31 -3.96 7.88
CA VAL A 83 10.75 -3.75 7.66
C VAL A 83 11.52 -3.90 8.97
N SER A 84 11.06 -3.22 10.02
CA SER A 84 11.69 -3.26 11.35
C SER A 84 11.75 -4.68 11.94
N ALA A 85 10.71 -5.50 11.71
CA ALA A 85 10.68 -6.88 12.17
C ALA A 85 11.58 -7.80 11.29
N LEU A 86 11.63 -7.57 9.97
CA LEU A 86 12.53 -8.27 9.06
C LEU A 86 14.00 -8.02 9.40
N GLU A 87 14.39 -6.77 9.67
CA GLU A 87 15.76 -6.40 10.06
C GLU A 87 16.23 -7.11 11.34
N LYS A 88 15.28 -7.40 12.25
CA LYS A 88 15.54 -8.12 13.50
C LYS A 88 15.45 -9.65 13.35
N ASN A 89 15.13 -10.15 12.16
CA ASN A 89 14.84 -11.56 11.90
C ASN A 89 13.67 -12.12 12.75
N GLU A 90 12.71 -11.27 13.11
CA GLU A 90 11.54 -11.62 13.91
C GLU A 90 10.41 -12.18 13.01
N TYR A 91 10.70 -13.28 12.31
CA TYR A 91 9.86 -13.80 11.22
C TYR A 91 8.42 -14.17 11.61
N GLU A 92 8.20 -14.67 12.82
CA GLU A 92 6.84 -14.92 13.32
C GLU A 92 6.09 -13.60 13.56
N HIS A 93 6.78 -12.57 14.05
CA HIS A 93 6.21 -11.25 14.22
C HIS A 93 5.89 -10.58 12.86
N VAL A 94 6.73 -10.80 11.85
CA VAL A 94 6.45 -10.39 10.46
C VAL A 94 5.13 -10.99 9.97
N LYS A 95 4.88 -12.28 10.20
CA LYS A 95 3.60 -12.92 9.83
C LYS A 95 2.40 -12.28 10.53
N GLU A 96 2.54 -12.00 11.83
CA GLU A 96 1.49 -11.34 12.61
C GLU A 96 1.18 -9.94 12.06
N ILE A 97 2.21 -9.12 11.82
CA ILE A 97 2.02 -7.77 11.27
C ILE A 97 1.39 -7.84 9.88
N MET A 98 1.87 -8.75 9.02
CA MET A 98 1.30 -8.96 7.67
C MET A 98 -0.20 -9.27 7.74
N GLN A 99 -0.59 -10.25 8.57
CA GLN A 99 -1.96 -10.74 8.67
C GLN A 99 -2.92 -9.76 9.35
N PHE A 100 -2.50 -9.18 10.47
CA PHE A 100 -3.40 -8.42 11.35
C PHE A 100 -3.31 -6.91 11.16
N THR A 101 -2.26 -6.42 10.49
CA THR A 101 -2.02 -4.98 10.31
C THR A 101 -1.95 -4.62 8.83
N LEU A 102 -0.96 -5.12 8.09
CA LEU A 102 -0.64 -4.61 6.75
C LEU A 102 -1.72 -4.94 5.72
N LEU A 103 -2.16 -6.20 5.63
CA LEU A 103 -3.23 -6.59 4.68
C LEU A 103 -4.58 -5.90 4.98
N PRO A 104 -5.06 -5.86 6.24
CA PRO A 104 -6.25 -5.08 6.57
C PRO A 104 -6.10 -3.58 6.26
N GLN A 105 -4.92 -3.00 6.50
CA GLN A 105 -4.66 -1.58 6.23
C GLN A 105 -4.64 -1.29 4.73
N TRP A 106 -3.97 -2.11 3.92
CA TRP A 106 -4.00 -2.02 2.46
C TRP A 106 -5.43 -2.04 1.94
N LYS A 107 -6.27 -2.97 2.43
CA LYS A 107 -7.67 -3.07 2.00
C LYS A 107 -8.45 -1.79 2.27
N LYS A 108 -8.30 -1.19 3.46
CA LYS A 108 -8.95 0.08 3.80
C LYS A 108 -8.46 1.23 2.93
N TRP A 109 -7.15 1.33 2.75
CA TRP A 109 -6.51 2.36 1.95
C TRP A 109 -6.93 2.29 0.47
N HIS A 110 -6.87 1.10 -0.13
CA HIS A 110 -7.29 0.84 -1.51
C HIS A 110 -8.78 1.15 -1.73
N GLN A 111 -9.67 0.68 -0.83
CA GLN A 111 -11.10 0.99 -0.92
C GLN A 111 -11.39 2.50 -0.82
N LEU A 112 -10.67 3.20 0.07
CA LEU A 112 -10.80 4.64 0.17
C LEU A 112 -10.35 5.34 -1.12
N MET A 113 -9.20 4.93 -1.68
CA MET A 113 -8.71 5.45 -2.95
C MET A 113 -9.69 5.23 -4.09
N GLU A 114 -10.24 4.02 -4.25
CA GLU A 114 -11.27 3.73 -5.24
C GLU A 114 -12.47 4.67 -5.06
N SER A 115 -12.98 4.81 -3.83
CA SER A 115 -14.14 5.65 -3.55
C SER A 115 -13.92 7.13 -3.87
N ARG A 116 -12.71 7.64 -3.59
CA ARG A 116 -12.33 9.02 -3.88
C ARG A 116 -12.15 9.24 -5.37
N PHE A 117 -11.45 8.33 -6.04
CA PHE A 117 -11.12 8.46 -7.45
C PHE A 117 -12.32 8.20 -8.38
N GLN A 118 -13.27 7.35 -7.97
CA GLN A 118 -14.52 7.17 -8.71
C GLN A 118 -15.33 8.46 -8.87
N ARG A 119 -15.26 9.38 -7.90
CA ARG A 119 -15.92 10.71 -8.00
C ARG A 119 -15.41 11.52 -9.19
N PHE A 120 -14.14 11.35 -9.57
CA PHE A 120 -13.49 12.07 -10.67
C PHE A 120 -13.54 11.31 -12.00
N LEU A 121 -13.75 9.99 -11.97
CA LEU A 121 -13.91 9.20 -13.20
C LEU A 121 -15.31 9.30 -13.82
N HIS A 122 -16.30 9.79 -13.06
CA HIS A 122 -17.69 9.97 -13.49
C HIS A 122 -18.15 11.44 -13.55
N SER A 123 -17.25 12.40 -13.28
CA SER A 123 -17.48 13.85 -13.43
C SER A 123 -17.11 14.31 -14.83
#